data_AF-A0A538GJ31-F1
#
_entry.id   AF-A0A538GJ31-F1
#
_cell.length_a   1.000
_cell.length_b   1.000
_cell.length_c   1.000
_cell.angle_alpha   90.00
_cell.angle_beta   90.00
_cell.angle_gamma   90.00
#
_symmetry.space_group_name_H-M   'P 1'
#
loop_
_entity.id
_entity.type
_entity.pdbx_description
1 polymer ?
#
loop_
_entity_poly.entity_id
_entity_poly.type
_entity_poly.pdbx_seq_one_letter_code
_entity_poly.pdbx_strand_id
1 'polypeptide(L)'
;RVTYEGFAAAWPSRDGPFADKLNNDPKVVVSSTLTNPEWQNTTVLAGDVVGEVSKLKEQTDGVVLVAGSGTLVGTLLAAGLVDELRLMVFPTILGRGGRLFPDGIDRLKLTLAESRAVGPDGVQIQIYRRSE
;
A
#
# COMPACT_ATOMS: atom_id res chain seq x y z
N ARG A 1 -1.04 -10.28 4.65
CA ARG A 1 -1.54 -11.62 4.26
C ARG A 1 -2.68 -11.59 3.23
N VAL A 2 -3.91 -11.19 3.56
CA VAL A 2 -5.08 -11.30 2.62
C VAL A 2 -4.85 -10.61 1.27
N THR A 3 -4.30 -9.40 1.28
CA THR A 3 -3.91 -8.69 0.04
C THR A 3 -2.90 -9.50 -0.78
N TYR A 4 -1.91 -10.12 -0.13
CA TYR A 4 -0.92 -10.96 -0.80
C TYR A 4 -1.57 -12.17 -1.45
N GLU A 5 -2.46 -12.89 -0.77
CA GLU A 5 -3.11 -14.08 -1.32
C GLU A 5 -3.95 -13.75 -2.55
N GLY A 6 -4.70 -12.64 -2.53
CA GLY A 6 -5.44 -12.20 -3.70
C GLY A 6 -4.54 -11.87 -4.89
N PHE A 7 -3.36 -11.31 -4.65
CA PHE A 7 -2.40 -11.01 -5.71
C PHE A 7 -1.69 -12.28 -6.20
N ALA A 8 -1.23 -13.14 -5.29
CA ALA A 8 -0.56 -14.40 -5.60
C ALA A 8 -1.46 -15.36 -6.37
N ALA A 9 -2.78 -15.31 -6.17
CA ALA A 9 -3.73 -16.09 -6.96
C ALA A 9 -3.93 -15.54 -8.39
N ALA A 10 -3.67 -14.24 -8.62
CA ALA A 10 -4.09 -13.56 -9.84
C ALA A 10 -2.94 -13.19 -10.79
N TRP A 11 -1.76 -12.86 -10.27
CA TRP A 11 -0.67 -12.24 -11.03
C TRP A 11 0.41 -13.17 -11.59
N PRO A 12 0.79 -14.30 -10.95
CA PRO A 12 1.91 -15.11 -11.42
C PRO A 12 1.77 -15.65 -12.84
N SER A 13 0.55 -15.90 -13.30
CA SER A 13 0.25 -16.43 -14.64
C SER A 13 -0.08 -15.34 -15.67
N ARG A 14 0.03 -14.05 -15.31
CA ARG A 14 -0.26 -12.94 -16.22
C ARG A 14 1.02 -12.44 -16.85
N ASP A 15 0.91 -12.09 -18.13
CA ASP A 15 2.00 -11.54 -18.92
C ASP A 15 1.77 -10.06 -19.25
N GLY A 16 2.86 -9.39 -19.63
CA GLY A 16 2.86 -8.04 -20.16
C GLY A 16 3.58 -7.07 -19.23
N PRO A 17 3.95 -5.87 -19.72
CA PRO A 17 4.97 -5.04 -19.07
C PRO A 17 4.73 -4.74 -17.59
N PHE A 18 3.47 -4.57 -17.20
CA PHE A 18 3.10 -4.35 -15.80
C PHE A 18 3.14 -5.64 -14.96
N ALA A 19 2.63 -6.74 -15.49
CA ALA A 19 2.64 -8.03 -14.81
C ALA A 19 4.07 -8.55 -14.66
N ASP A 20 4.90 -8.43 -15.70
CA ASP A 20 6.30 -8.82 -15.70
C ASP A 20 7.06 -8.04 -14.63
N LYS A 21 6.85 -6.71 -14.56
CA LYS A 21 7.44 -5.87 -13.51
C LYS A 21 6.99 -6.31 -12.12
N LEU A 22 5.68 -6.41 -11.90
CA LEU A 22 5.13 -6.79 -10.59
C LEU A 22 5.63 -8.18 -10.15
N ASN A 23 5.72 -9.13 -11.07
CA ASN A 23 6.18 -10.49 -10.80
C ASN A 23 7.68 -10.51 -10.44
N ASN A 24 8.50 -9.65 -11.04
CA ASN A 24 9.95 -9.59 -10.80
C ASN A 24 10.34 -8.70 -9.61
N ASP A 25 9.59 -7.65 -9.30
CA ASP A 25 9.93 -6.73 -8.20
C ASP A 25 9.99 -7.47 -6.85
N PRO A 26 10.92 -7.09 -5.94
CA PRO A 26 10.92 -7.59 -4.56
C PRO A 26 9.61 -7.27 -3.84
N LYS A 27 9.09 -8.25 -3.11
CA LYS A 27 7.81 -8.15 -2.37
C LYS A 27 8.06 -8.43 -0.91
N VAL A 28 7.45 -7.61 -0.07
CA VAL A 28 7.49 -7.77 1.38
C VAL A 28 6.08 -7.96 1.90
N VAL A 29 5.85 -9.05 2.62
CA VAL A 29 4.53 -9.41 3.14
C VAL A 29 4.57 -9.39 4.66
N VAL A 30 3.84 -8.47 5.26
CA VAL A 30 3.61 -8.48 6.70
C VAL A 30 2.58 -9.56 7.05
N SER A 31 3.00 -10.54 7.85
CA SER A 31 2.15 -11.65 8.30
C SER A 31 2.72 -12.35 9.53
N SER A 32 1.87 -12.72 10.48
CA SER A 32 2.22 -13.59 11.61
C SER A 32 1.99 -15.09 11.35
N THR A 33 1.32 -15.43 10.23
CA THR A 33 0.82 -16.80 9.95
C THR A 33 1.28 -17.35 8.61
N LEU A 34 1.78 -16.51 7.71
CA LEU A 34 2.29 -16.96 6.41
C LEU A 34 3.74 -17.39 6.61
N THR A 35 4.05 -18.64 6.31
CA THR A 35 5.40 -19.19 6.47
C THR A 35 6.07 -19.55 5.16
N ASN A 36 5.28 -19.93 4.13
CA ASN A 36 5.79 -20.36 2.84
C ASN A 36 5.10 -19.60 1.70
N PRO A 37 5.56 -18.40 1.32
CA PRO A 37 4.99 -17.65 0.20
C PRO A 37 5.33 -18.33 -1.13
N GLU A 38 4.33 -18.60 -1.97
CA GLU A 38 4.52 -19.27 -3.27
C GLU A 38 4.85 -18.30 -4.40
N TRP A 39 4.46 -17.03 -4.28
CA TRP A 39 4.78 -16.02 -5.28
C TRP A 39 6.25 -15.61 -5.19
N GLN A 40 6.97 -15.68 -6.32
CA GLN A 40 8.39 -15.38 -6.39
C GLN A 40 8.78 -13.99 -5.86
N ASN A 41 10.03 -13.89 -5.37
CA ASN A 41 10.63 -12.69 -4.80
C ASN A 41 9.86 -12.14 -3.58
N THR A 42 9.26 -13.02 -2.78
CA THR A 42 8.50 -12.65 -1.58
C THR A 42 9.27 -12.96 -0.30
N THR A 43 9.46 -11.93 0.52
CA THR A 43 9.95 -12.03 1.90
C THR A 43 8.80 -11.81 2.87
N VAL A 44 8.65 -12.68 3.87
CA VAL A 44 7.66 -12.47 4.94
C VAL A 44 8.32 -11.76 6.12
N LEU A 45 7.71 -10.65 6.57
CA LEU A 45 8.06 -9.98 7.82
C LEU A 45 7.04 -10.34 8.90
N ALA A 46 7.56 -10.80 10.05
CA ALA A 46 6.79 -11.09 11.25
C ALA A 46 7.34 -10.28 12.43
N GLY A 47 6.48 -9.91 13.38
CA GLY A 47 6.89 -9.17 14.58
C GLY A 47 6.82 -7.65 14.42
N ASP A 48 7.93 -6.96 14.68
CA ASP A 48 8.01 -5.50 14.69
C ASP A 48 7.93 -4.89 13.28
N VAL A 49 6.69 -4.68 12.83
CA VAL A 49 6.41 -4.11 11.51
C VAL A 49 7.00 -2.71 11.35
N VAL A 50 6.97 -1.89 12.40
CA VAL A 50 7.45 -0.50 12.32
C VAL A 50 8.96 -0.48 12.16
N GLY A 51 9.70 -1.21 13.00
CA GLY A 51 11.15 -1.30 12.92
C GLY A 51 11.64 -1.89 11.59
N GLU A 52 11.02 -2.98 11.13
CA GLU A 52 11.43 -3.63 9.88
C GLU A 52 11.12 -2.78 8.64
N VAL A 53 9.98 -2.07 8.60
CA VAL A 53 9.66 -1.16 7.49
C VAL A 53 10.54 0.08 7.52
N SER A 54 10.93 0.59 8.70
CA SER A 54 11.91 1.68 8.81
C SER A 54 13.25 1.28 8.19
N LYS A 55 13.79 0.10 8.53
CA LYS A 55 15.03 -0.41 7.93
C LYS A 55 14.89 -0.60 6.42
N LEU A 56 13.76 -1.18 5.98
CA LEU A 56 13.50 -1.36 4.54
C LEU A 56 13.52 -0.02 3.81
N LYS A 57 12.89 1.00 4.37
CA LYS A 57 12.85 2.35 3.80
C LYS A 57 14.25 2.98 3.72
N GLU A 58 15.08 2.81 4.75
CA GLU A 58 16.46 3.30 4.77
C GLU A 58 17.37 2.58 3.75
N GLN A 59 17.09 1.30 3.47
CA GLN A 59 17.90 0.46 2.58
C GLN A 59 17.43 0.48 1.12
N THR A 60 16.26 1.06 0.83
CA THR A 60 15.68 1.05 -0.51
C THR A 60 15.99 2.35 -1.23
N ASP A 61 16.82 2.27 -2.27
CA ASP A 61 16.97 3.34 -3.24
C ASP A 61 15.74 3.37 -4.16
N GLY A 62 14.72 4.16 -3.79
CA GLY A 62 13.53 4.37 -4.61
C GLY A 62 12.22 4.39 -3.83
N VAL A 63 11.15 3.90 -4.46
CA VAL A 63 9.79 3.94 -3.91
C VAL A 63 9.40 2.57 -3.37
N VAL A 64 9.09 2.51 -2.07
CA VAL A 64 8.42 1.37 -1.46
C VAL A 64 6.91 1.59 -1.58
N LEU A 65 6.24 0.80 -2.43
CA LEU A 65 4.79 0.86 -2.61
C LEU A 65 4.08 -0.01 -1.58
N VAL A 66 3.19 0.59 -0.78
CA VAL A 66 2.30 -0.15 0.10
C VAL A 66 1.05 -0.58 -0.68
N ALA A 67 1.02 -1.83 -1.14
CA ALA A 67 -0.13 -2.39 -1.85
C ALA A 67 -1.38 -2.59 -0.96
N GLY A 68 -1.20 -2.59 0.36
CA GLY A 68 -2.25 -2.78 1.36
C GLY A 68 -1.75 -3.62 2.55
N SER A 69 -2.60 -3.91 3.53
CA SER A 69 -4.01 -3.52 3.64
C SER A 69 -4.20 -2.14 4.30
N GLY A 70 -5.45 -1.69 4.43
CA GLY A 70 -5.77 -0.51 5.23
C GLY A 70 -5.25 -0.59 6.67
N THR A 71 -5.16 -1.80 7.25
CA THR A 71 -4.52 -2.01 8.57
C THR A 71 -3.03 -1.66 8.53
N LEU A 72 -2.29 -2.16 7.53
CA LEU A 72 -0.85 -1.84 7.40
C LEU A 72 -0.65 -0.34 7.14
N VAL A 73 -1.45 0.24 6.24
CA VAL A 73 -1.42 1.68 5.95
C VAL A 73 -1.67 2.50 7.22
N GLY A 74 -2.67 2.14 8.02
CA GLY A 74 -2.95 2.79 9.31
C GLY A 74 -1.77 2.73 10.27
N THR A 75 -1.16 1.55 10.45
CA THR A 75 0.03 1.38 11.29
C THR A 75 1.20 2.25 10.83
N LEU A 76 1.50 2.27 9.53
CA LEU A 76 2.60 3.06 8.98
C LEU A 76 2.34 4.57 9.03
N LEU A 77 1.08 4.99 8.86
CA LEU A 77 0.68 6.38 9.03
C LEU A 77 0.88 6.84 10.47
N ALA A 78 0.41 6.06 11.46
CA ALA A 78 0.60 6.38 12.87
C ALA A 78 2.09 6.44 13.25
N ALA A 79 2.91 5.57 12.67
CA ALA A 79 4.36 5.53 12.91
C ALA A 79 5.18 6.58 12.15
N GLY A 80 4.57 7.42 11.31
CA GLY A 80 5.33 8.45 10.57
C GLY A 80 6.07 7.95 9.33
N LEU A 81 5.78 6.73 8.86
CA LEU A 81 6.56 6.08 7.80
C LEU A 81 6.04 6.33 6.38
N VAL A 82 4.87 6.95 6.23
CA VAL A 82 4.28 7.27 4.93
C VAL A 82 4.61 8.71 4.52
N ASP A 83 5.38 8.85 3.44
CA ASP A 83 5.77 10.15 2.87
C ASP A 83 4.71 10.72 1.92
N GLU A 84 4.08 9.85 1.13
CA GLU A 84 3.12 10.22 0.09
C GLU A 84 1.89 9.31 0.13
N LEU A 85 0.70 9.93 0.15
CA LEU A 85 -0.59 9.26 0.04
C LEU A 85 -1.19 9.53 -1.34
N ARG A 86 -1.39 8.46 -2.12
CA ARG A 86 -2.08 8.52 -3.42
C ARG A 86 -3.48 7.97 -3.26
N LEU A 87 -4.47 8.86 -3.27
CA LEU A 87 -5.88 8.51 -3.10
C LEU A 87 -6.58 8.50 -4.45
N MET A 88 -7.21 7.36 -4.78
CA MET A 88 -8.15 7.25 -5.89
C MET A 88 -9.57 7.36 -5.35
N VAL A 89 -10.24 8.48 -5.64
CA VAL A 89 -11.59 8.79 -5.17
C VAL A 89 -12.57 8.47 -6.28
N PHE A 90 -13.45 7.51 -6.00
CA PHE A 90 -14.51 7.09 -6.91
C PHE A 90 -15.81 7.85 -6.59
N PRO A 91 -16.60 8.26 -7.60
CA PRO A 91 -17.88 8.95 -7.39
C PRO A 91 -19.00 7.96 -6.98
N THR A 92 -18.76 7.22 -5.90
CA THR A 92 -19.65 6.15 -5.41
C THR A 92 -19.84 6.27 -3.91
N ILE A 93 -21.08 6.17 -3.44
CA ILE A 93 -21.41 6.06 -2.01
C ILE A 93 -21.57 4.59 -1.66
N LEU A 94 -20.60 4.02 -0.93
CA LEU A 94 -20.64 2.60 -0.53
C LEU A 94 -21.58 2.34 0.66
N GLY A 95 -21.84 3.35 1.49
CA GLY A 95 -22.68 3.26 2.69
C GLY A 95 -22.00 2.58 3.89
N ARG A 96 -21.42 1.38 3.70
CA ARG A 96 -20.75 0.60 4.76
C ARG A 96 -19.56 -0.19 4.24
N GLY A 97 -18.58 -0.49 5.11
CA GLY A 97 -17.41 -1.30 4.76
C GLY A 97 -16.17 -0.88 5.54
N GLY A 98 -15.01 -1.38 5.10
CA GLY A 98 -13.72 -0.96 5.64
C GLY A 98 -13.44 0.51 5.36
N ARG A 99 -12.86 1.20 6.34
CA ARG A 99 -12.44 2.60 6.22
C ARG A 99 -10.93 2.66 6.08
N LEU A 100 -10.42 3.53 5.20
CA LEU A 100 -8.99 3.77 5.09
C LEU A 100 -8.44 4.43 6.37
N PHE A 101 -9.22 5.33 6.95
CA PHE A 101 -8.92 5.98 8.22
C PHE A 101 -9.96 5.55 9.26
N PRO A 102 -9.68 4.51 10.07
CA PRO A 102 -10.54 4.14 11.19
C PRO A 102 -10.47 5.17 12.32
N ASP A 103 -11.38 5.03 13.29
CA ASP A 103 -11.37 5.87 14.49
C ASP A 103 -10.07 5.65 15.29
N GLY A 104 -9.50 6.73 15.85
CA GLY A 104 -8.27 6.66 16.65
C GLY A 104 -6.97 6.98 15.92
N ILE A 105 -7.02 7.39 14.64
CA ILE A 105 -5.86 8.02 13.98
C ILE A 105 -5.75 9.48 14.44
N ASP A 106 -4.56 9.87 14.92
CA ASP A 106 -4.27 11.25 15.30
C ASP A 106 -4.40 12.22 14.12
N ARG A 107 -4.56 13.51 14.42
CA ARG A 107 -4.64 14.55 13.40
C ARG A 107 -3.36 14.56 12.56
N LEU A 108 -3.49 14.28 11.26
CA LEU A 108 -2.43 14.41 10.28
C LEU A 108 -2.72 15.60 9.35
N LYS A 109 -1.77 16.52 9.24
CA LYS A 109 -1.83 17.62 8.28
C LYS A 109 -1.15 17.18 6.99
N LEU A 110 -1.87 17.33 5.88
CA LEU A 110 -1.40 16.94 4.55
C LEU A 110 -1.44 18.13 3.61
N THR A 111 -0.47 18.19 2.71
CA THR A 111 -0.41 19.15 1.61
C THR A 111 -0.75 18.43 0.31
N LEU A 112 -1.69 18.98 -0.46
CA LEU A 112 -2.00 18.49 -1.80
C LEU A 112 -0.83 18.80 -2.75
N ALA A 113 -0.23 17.76 -3.32
CA ALA A 113 0.84 17.87 -4.30
C ALA A 113 0.31 17.82 -5.74
N GLU A 114 -0.68 16.98 -6.02
CA GLU A 114 -1.30 16.82 -7.34
C GLU A 114 -2.77 16.43 -7.18
N SER A 115 -3.63 16.91 -8.09
CA SER A 115 -5.00 16.44 -8.24
C SER A 115 -5.37 16.39 -9.71
N ARG A 116 -5.91 15.26 -10.17
CA ARG A 116 -6.36 15.10 -11.55
C ARG A 116 -7.50 14.10 -11.69
N ALA A 117 -8.36 14.35 -12.69
CA ALA A 117 -9.35 13.38 -13.13
C ALA A 117 -8.70 12.26 -13.96
N VAL A 118 -9.29 11.07 -13.93
CA VAL A 118 -8.90 9.91 -14.74
C VAL A 118 -10.11 9.32 -15.42
N GLY A 119 -10.05 9.25 -16.75
CA GLY A 119 -11.15 8.73 -17.55
C GLY A 119 -12.40 9.62 -17.53
N PRO A 120 -13.44 9.25 -18.28
CA PRO A 120 -14.69 10.00 -18.34
C PRO A 120 -15.58 9.79 -17.10
N ASP A 121 -15.32 8.76 -16.30
CA ASP A 121 -16.20 8.30 -15.21
C ASP A 121 -16.07 9.13 -13.92
N GLY A 122 -15.32 10.23 -13.94
CA GLY A 122 -15.20 11.16 -12.81
C GLY A 122 -14.28 10.73 -11.67
N VAL A 123 -13.50 9.64 -11.85
CA VAL A 123 -12.51 9.21 -10.86
C VAL A 123 -11.45 10.29 -10.68
N GLN A 124 -11.11 10.62 -9.43
CA GLN A 124 -10.05 11.58 -9.11
C GLN A 124 -8.85 10.86 -8.51
N ILE A 125 -7.64 11.19 -8.95
CA ILE A 125 -6.39 10.85 -8.27
C ILE A 125 -5.88 12.10 -7.57
N GLN A 126 -5.64 11.97 -6.26
CA GLN A 126 -5.11 13.02 -5.41
C GLN A 126 -3.84 12.51 -4.74
N ILE A 127 -2.75 13.28 -4.86
CA ILE A 127 -1.46 12.97 -4.26
C ILE A 127 -1.22 13.96 -3.12
N TYR A 128 -1.03 13.44 -1.92
CA TYR A 128 -0.78 14.20 -0.70
C TYR A 128 0.58 13.87 -0.13
N ARG A 129 1.25 14.87 0.44
CA ARG A 129 2.46 14.69 1.26
C ARG A 129 2.21 15.18 2.67
N ARG A 130 3.01 14.70 3.64
CA ARG A 130 2.99 15.30 4.98
C ARG A 130 3.31 16.78 4.89
N SER A 131 2.52 17.59 5.58
CA SER A 131 2.87 18.99 5.80
C SER A 131 3.96 19.09 6.87
N GLU A 132 4.88 20.03 6.69
CA GLU A 132 5.71 20.56 7.77
C GLU A 132 4.85 21.29 8.83
#